data_AF-A0A248JLP4-F1
#
_entry.id   AF-A0A248JLP4-F1
#
_cell.length_a   1.000
_cell.length_b   1.000
_cell.length_c   1.000
_cell.angle_alpha   90.00
_cell.angle_beta   90.00
_cell.angle_gamma   90.00
#
_symmetry.space_group_name_H-M   'P 1'
#
loop_
_entity.id
_entity.type
_entity.pdbx_description
1 polymer ?
#
loop_
_entity_poly.entity_id
_entity_poly.type
_entity_poly.pdbx_seq_one_letter_code
_entity_poly.pdbx_strand_id
1 'polypeptide(L)'
;MTERRDRYRDMIDAGRAAEPQAPRETVGDILRMRREELGYDLTGVANVLRIRRPYLEAIEDGRYGDLPGQAYILGFLRSYADLLGIDLGRPAEPLPG
;
A
#
# COMPACT_ATOMS: atom_id res chain seq x y z
N MET A 1 40.77 -22.02 -19.38
CA MET A 1 40.50 -20.60 -19.07
C MET A 1 38.99 -20.32 -19.00
N THR A 2 38.21 -21.19 -18.30
CA THR A 2 36.73 -21.08 -18.27
C THR A 2 36.11 -21.38 -16.90
N GLU A 3 36.85 -21.84 -15.88
CA GLU A 3 36.23 -22.25 -14.60
C GLU A 3 35.81 -21.10 -13.66
N ARG A 4 36.31 -19.87 -13.86
CA ARG A 4 35.97 -18.72 -13.01
C ARG A 4 34.62 -18.05 -13.33
N ARG A 5 34.06 -18.29 -14.53
CA ARG A 5 32.79 -17.68 -14.98
C ARG A 5 31.58 -18.50 -14.56
N ASP A 6 31.71 -19.82 -14.50
CA ASP A 6 30.61 -20.71 -14.09
C ASP A 6 30.33 -20.62 -12.58
N ARG A 7 31.37 -20.48 -11.74
CA ARG A 7 31.19 -20.20 -10.30
C ARG A 7 30.43 -18.91 -10.01
N TYR A 8 30.55 -17.90 -10.88
CA TYR A 8 29.83 -16.63 -10.71
C TYR A 8 28.33 -16.77 -11.05
N ARG A 9 27.99 -17.70 -11.94
CA ARG A 9 26.61 -18.03 -12.32
C ARG A 9 25.93 -18.85 -11.22
N ASP A 10 26.62 -19.86 -10.70
CA ASP A 10 26.11 -20.68 -9.59
C ASP A 10 25.92 -19.87 -8.29
N MET A 11 26.77 -18.88 -8.00
CA MET A 11 26.58 -17.99 -6.83
C MET A 11 25.40 -17.02 -7.00
N ILE A 12 25.08 -16.61 -8.24
CA ILE A 12 23.91 -15.75 -8.51
C ILE A 12 22.62 -16.57 -8.48
N ASP A 13 22.66 -17.84 -8.90
CA ASP A 13 21.50 -18.74 -8.83
C ASP A 13 21.24 -19.22 -7.39
N ALA A 14 22.28 -19.42 -6.58
CA ALA A 14 22.15 -19.78 -5.16
C ALA A 14 21.66 -18.62 -4.27
N GLY A 15 21.92 -17.36 -4.66
CA GLY A 15 21.47 -16.16 -3.95
C GLY A 15 20.00 -15.79 -4.19
N ARG A 16 19.26 -16.59 -4.95
CA ARG A 16 17.83 -16.36 -5.27
C ARG A 16 16.89 -17.41 -4.67
N ALA A 17 17.40 -18.27 -3.80
CA ALA A 17 16.54 -19.00 -2.88
C ALA A 17 15.92 -17.96 -1.95
N ALA A 18 14.70 -17.54 -2.31
CA ALA A 18 13.96 -16.43 -1.72
C ALA A 18 14.18 -16.32 -0.22
N GLU A 19 14.97 -15.31 0.18
CA GLU A 19 14.86 -14.81 1.55
C GLU A 19 13.37 -14.52 1.77
N PRO A 20 12.77 -14.97 2.89
CA PRO A 20 11.44 -14.53 3.24
C PRO A 20 11.54 -13.02 3.43
N GLN A 21 11.18 -12.27 2.38
CA GLN A 21 11.04 -10.84 2.44
C GLN A 21 10.10 -10.60 3.62
N ALA A 22 10.60 -9.96 4.68
CA ALA A 22 9.78 -9.57 5.81
C ALA A 22 8.48 -8.96 5.29
N PRO A 23 7.32 -9.20 5.93
CA PRO A 23 6.04 -8.73 5.42
C PRO A 23 6.16 -7.26 5.04
N ARG A 24 6.07 -6.95 3.73
CA ARG A 24 6.02 -5.56 3.30
C ARG A 24 4.65 -5.06 3.73
N GLU A 25 4.60 -4.16 4.70
CA GLU A 25 3.37 -3.48 5.08
C GLU A 25 2.68 -2.93 3.83
N THR A 26 1.41 -3.30 3.66
CA THR A 26 0.61 -2.78 2.55
C THR A 26 0.06 -1.41 2.90
N VAL A 27 -0.40 -0.66 1.89
CA VAL A 27 -1.09 0.62 2.12
C VAL A 27 -2.30 0.45 3.05
N GLY A 28 -3.02 -0.68 2.91
CA GLY A 28 -4.15 -1.00 3.79
C GLY A 28 -3.73 -1.16 5.25
N ASP A 29 -2.61 -1.84 5.50
CA ASP A 29 -2.05 -2.02 6.85
C ASP A 29 -1.65 -0.69 7.48
N ILE A 30 -1.00 0.20 6.72
CA ILE A 30 -0.60 1.54 7.18
C ILE A 30 -1.81 2.37 7.57
N LEU A 31 -2.85 2.38 6.73
CA LEU A 31 -4.09 3.11 7.00
C LEU A 31 -4.82 2.57 8.24
N ARG A 32 -4.94 1.25 8.36
CA ARG A 32 -5.55 0.59 9.51
C ARG A 32 -4.83 0.93 10.80
N MET A 33 -3.52 0.71 10.82
CA MET A 33 -2.68 0.96 11.99
C MET A 33 -2.84 2.40 12.46
N ARG A 34 -2.75 3.37 11.53
CA ARG A 34 -2.88 4.79 11.88
C ARG A 34 -4.28 5.16 12.36
N ARG A 35 -5.34 4.61 11.76
CA ARG A 35 -6.72 4.79 12.21
C ARG A 35 -6.86 4.32 13.67
N GLU A 36 -6.32 3.14 13.98
CA GLU A 36 -6.41 2.52 15.30
C GLU A 36 -5.60 3.27 16.35
N GLU A 37 -4.40 3.76 16.02
CA GLU A 37 -3.60 4.64 16.87
C GLU A 37 -4.35 5.92 17.26
N LEU A 38 -5.14 6.47 16.33
CA LEU A 38 -5.97 7.66 16.57
C LEU A 38 -7.28 7.34 17.31
N GLY A 39 -7.57 6.05 17.57
CA GLY A 39 -8.81 5.61 18.22
C GLY A 39 -10.06 5.79 17.36
N TYR A 40 -9.89 5.91 16.04
CA TYR A 40 -11.02 6.08 15.12
C TYR A 40 -11.65 4.74 14.76
N ASP A 41 -12.98 4.67 14.84
CA ASP A 41 -13.71 3.53 14.30
C ASP A 41 -14.05 3.75 12.81
N LEU A 42 -14.20 2.64 12.07
CA LEU A 42 -14.50 2.67 10.63
C LEU A 42 -15.84 3.33 10.30
N THR A 43 -16.81 3.33 11.21
CA THR A 43 -18.13 3.95 11.00
C THR A 43 -18.02 5.48 11.07
N GLY A 44 -17.25 6.01 12.02
CA GLY A 44 -16.92 7.42 12.14
C GLY A 44 -16.15 7.93 10.93
N VAL A 45 -15.11 7.19 10.51
CA VAL A 45 -14.37 7.50 9.28
C VAL A 45 -15.29 7.50 8.05
N ALA A 46 -16.13 6.47 7.90
CA ALA A 46 -17.11 6.39 6.81
C ALA A 46 -18.03 7.62 6.75
N ASN A 47 -18.51 8.08 7.91
CA ASN A 47 -19.39 9.24 8.01
C ASN A 47 -18.67 10.54 7.65
N VAL A 48 -17.42 10.72 8.10
CA VAL A 48 -16.62 11.91 7.80
C VAL A 48 -16.27 11.97 6.32
N LEU A 49 -15.77 10.87 5.75
CA LEU A 49 -15.34 10.81 4.36
C LEU A 49 -16.49 10.68 3.36
N ARG A 50 -17.70 10.38 3.83
CA ARG A 50 -18.85 10.03 2.98
C ARG A 50 -18.56 8.85 2.06
N ILE A 51 -17.73 7.92 2.54
CA ILE A 51 -17.39 6.66 1.88
C ILE A 51 -18.10 5.53 2.65
N ARG A 52 -18.73 4.59 1.93
CA ARG A 52 -19.41 3.46 2.59
C ARG A 52 -18.39 2.63 3.38
N ARG A 53 -18.71 2.31 4.64
CA ARG A 53 -17.86 1.49 5.52
C ARG A 53 -17.28 0.22 4.86
N PRO A 54 -18.04 -0.59 4.09
CA PRO A 54 -17.49 -1.78 3.44
C PRO A 54 -16.34 -1.49 2.46
N TYR A 55 -16.29 -0.30 1.87
CA TYR A 55 -15.20 0.09 0.96
C TYR A 55 -13.93 0.47 1.73
N LEU A 56 -14.07 1.08 2.91
CA LEU A 56 -12.93 1.37 3.79
C LEU A 56 -12.34 0.08 4.36
N GLU A 57 -13.20 -0.86 4.76
CA GLU A 57 -12.78 -2.21 5.17
C GLU A 57 -12.05 -2.95 4.04
N ALA A 58 -12.59 -2.91 2.82
CA ALA A 58 -11.93 -3.48 1.65
C ALA A 58 -10.58 -2.81 1.35
N ILE A 59 -10.43 -1.50 1.56
CA ILE A 59 -9.14 -0.80 1.43
C ILE A 59 -8.13 -1.31 2.47
N GLU A 60 -8.53 -1.41 3.74
CA GLU A 60 -7.65 -1.91 4.81
C GLU A 60 -7.26 -3.37 4.60
N ASP A 61 -8.13 -4.18 3.98
CA ASP A 61 -7.85 -5.58 3.64
C ASP A 61 -7.13 -5.76 2.29
N GLY A 62 -6.85 -4.67 1.55
CA GLY A 62 -6.29 -4.74 0.20
C GLY A 62 -7.22 -5.36 -0.85
N ARG A 63 -8.51 -5.52 -0.55
CA ARG A 63 -9.56 -6.06 -1.43
C ARG A 63 -10.08 -5.01 -2.41
N TYR A 64 -9.19 -4.44 -3.21
CA TYR A 64 -9.53 -3.36 -4.14
C TYR A 64 -10.57 -3.73 -5.21
N GLY A 65 -10.76 -5.03 -5.48
CA GLY A 65 -11.80 -5.54 -6.39
C GLY A 65 -13.23 -5.34 -5.89
N ASP A 66 -13.43 -5.11 -4.59
CA ASP A 66 -14.75 -4.90 -3.99
C ASP A 66 -15.21 -3.43 -4.07
N LEU A 67 -14.37 -2.54 -4.60
CA LEU A 67 -14.68 -1.12 -4.79
C LEU A 67 -15.49 -0.92 -6.08
N PRO A 68 -16.32 0.15 -6.16
CA PRO A 68 -17.23 0.39 -7.29
C PRO A 68 -16.54 0.72 -8.63
N GLY A 69 -15.21 0.69 -8.68
CA GLY A 69 -14.41 0.88 -9.89
C GLY A 69 -13.00 1.39 -9.59
N GLN A 70 -12.06 1.10 -10.49
CA GLN A 70 -10.65 1.48 -10.34
C GLN A 70 -10.42 2.98 -10.16
N ALA A 71 -11.26 3.81 -10.81
CA ALA A 71 -11.18 5.27 -10.72
C ALA A 71 -11.38 5.80 -9.28
N TYR A 72 -12.12 5.08 -8.43
CA TYR A 72 -12.42 5.51 -7.07
C TYR A 72 -11.32 5.15 -6.07
N ILE A 73 -10.53 4.11 -6.34
CA ILE A 73 -9.53 3.57 -5.39
C ILE A 73 -8.56 4.66 -4.97
N LEU A 74 -7.96 5.35 -5.94
CA LEU A 74 -6.96 6.38 -5.65
C LEU A 74 -7.58 7.57 -4.89
N GLY A 75 -8.82 7.95 -5.21
CA GLY A 75 -9.53 9.01 -4.50
C GLY A 75 -9.80 8.64 -3.05
N PHE A 76 -10.29 7.42 -2.80
CA PHE A 76 -10.55 6.93 -1.44
C PHE A 76 -9.27 6.78 -0.62
N LEU A 77 -8.20 6.24 -1.20
CA LEU A 77 -6.90 6.14 -0.54
C LEU A 77 -6.36 7.51 -0.11
N ARG A 78 -6.45 8.51 -1.01
CA ARG A 78 -6.02 9.88 -0.70
C ARG A 78 -6.87 10.52 0.39
N SER A 79 -8.20 10.53 0.24
CA SER A 79 -9.07 11.12 1.25
C SER A 79 -8.95 10.46 2.61
N TYR A 80 -8.71 9.14 2.64
CA TYR A 80 -8.51 8.42 3.89
C TYR A 80 -7.14 8.76 4.51
N ALA A 81 -6.08 8.77 3.71
CA ALA A 81 -4.75 9.19 4.18
C ALA A 81 -4.74 10.63 4.69
N ASP A 82 -5.40 11.56 3.98
CA ASP A 82 -5.54 12.96 4.37
C ASP A 82 -6.22 13.09 5.75
N LEU A 83 -7.29 12.35 6.00
CA LEU A 83 -7.97 12.34 7.31
C LEU A 83 -7.06 11.82 8.44
N LEU A 84 -6.18 10.86 8.13
CA LEU A 84 -5.27 10.24 9.09
C LEU A 84 -3.94 11.01 9.24
N GLY A 85 -3.73 12.06 8.45
CA GLY A 85 -2.48 12.81 8.40
C GLY A 85 -1.31 12.03 7.81
N ILE A 86 -1.59 11.08 6.90
CA ILE A 86 -0.57 10.30 6.18
C ILE A 86 -0.29 10.97 4.84
N ASP A 87 0.97 11.28 4.56
CA ASP A 87 1.41 11.66 3.22
C ASP A 87 1.73 10.41 2.41
N LEU A 88 0.88 10.07 1.42
CA LEU A 88 1.12 8.97 0.48
C LEU A 88 2.10 9.34 -0.64
N GLY A 89 2.79 10.46 -0.53
CA GLY A 89 3.63 11.03 -1.57
C GLY A 89 2.75 11.64 -2.65
N ARG A 90 2.53 12.96 -2.59
CA ARG A 90 2.07 13.69 -3.77
C ARG A 90 3.08 13.39 -4.90
N PRO A 91 2.65 13.06 -6.14
CA PRO A 91 3.60 13.04 -7.26
C PRO A 91 4.27 14.41 -7.30
N ALA A 92 5.61 14.42 -7.28
CA ALA A 92 6.38 15.66 -7.41
C ALA A 92 5.78 16.48 -8.55
N GLU A 93 5.49 17.76 -8.30
CA GLU A 93 4.85 18.63 -9.29
C GLU A 93 5.53 18.47 -10.65
N PRO A 94 4.77 18.42 -11.77
CA PRO A 94 5.41 18.43 -13.07
C PRO A 94 6.27 19.69 -13.16
N LEU A 95 7.56 19.50 -13.47
CA LEU A 95 8.50 20.59 -13.70
C LEU A 95 7.86 21.61 -14.67
N PRO A 96 7.91 22.92 -14.36
CA PRO A 96 7.47 23.92 -15.31
C PRO A 96 8.30 23.77 -16.60
N GLY A 97 7.61 23.70 -17.73
CA GLY A 97 8.22 23.72 -19.06
C GLY A 97 8.83 25.07 -19.40
#